data_AF-A0A527Z778-F1
#
_entry.id   AF-A0A527Z778-F1
#
_cell.length_a   1.000
_cell.length_b   1.000
_cell.length_c   1.000
_cell.angle_alpha   90.00
_cell.angle_beta   90.00
_cell.angle_gamma   90.00
#
_symmetry.space_group_name_H-M   'P 1'
#
loop_
_entity.id
_entity.type
_entity.pdbx_description
1 polymer ?
#
loop_
_entity_poly.entity_id
_entity_poly.type
_entity_poly.pdbx_seq_one_letter_code
_entity_poly.pdbx_strand_id
1 'polypeptide(L)'
;MSEPSVERRFGRHRRIMPFEPDEAGSIDALRLKSRQKAAELNQHVLGYGALAEAEWHAAGIAAPDLPAMRQYRLDRIRAELKRRGYAGALLYDPINIRYATDATNMQLWVARNPTRHCFVATEGPVVLFDYFSCEHLSDHSGVVDEVRPAVSWTYLY
;
A
#
# COMPACT_ATOMS: atom_id res chain seq x y z
N MET A 1 -15.15 4.06 -50.06
CA MET A 1 -14.10 3.23 -49.43
C MET A 1 -14.23 3.43 -47.93
N SER A 2 -14.89 2.49 -47.26
CA SER A 2 -15.20 2.52 -45.83
C SER A 2 -13.99 2.09 -45.01
N GLU A 3 -13.62 2.89 -44.00
CA GLU A 3 -12.61 2.52 -42.99
C GLU A 3 -13.05 1.25 -42.24
N PRO A 4 -12.14 0.29 -41.98
CA PRO A 4 -12.50 -0.88 -41.21
C PRO A 4 -12.61 -0.50 -39.73
N SER A 5 -13.80 -0.66 -39.17
CA SER A 5 -14.05 -0.54 -37.73
C SER A 5 -13.21 -1.59 -36.98
N VAL A 6 -12.29 -1.14 -36.13
CA VAL A 6 -11.61 -2.05 -35.19
C VAL A 6 -12.60 -2.41 -34.09
N GLU A 7 -13.25 -3.54 -34.28
CA GLU A 7 -14.12 -4.17 -33.30
C GLU A 7 -13.32 -4.45 -32.03
N ARG A 8 -13.59 -3.70 -30.94
CA ARG A 8 -13.06 -3.99 -29.59
C ARG A 8 -13.72 -5.24 -29.05
N ARG A 9 -13.30 -6.40 -29.54
CA ARG A 9 -13.45 -7.67 -28.82
C ARG A 9 -12.15 -7.90 -28.06
N PHE A 10 -12.22 -7.99 -26.73
CA PHE A 10 -11.59 -9.02 -25.89
C PHE A 10 -11.84 -8.68 -24.42
N GLY A 11 -12.28 -9.68 -23.65
CA GLY A 11 -12.85 -9.55 -22.32
C GLY A 11 -11.85 -9.16 -21.21
N ARG A 12 -12.28 -9.41 -19.97
CA ARG A 12 -11.74 -9.00 -18.66
C ARG A 12 -10.24 -9.25 -18.38
N HIS A 13 -9.46 -9.71 -19.35
CA HIS A 13 -8.03 -9.93 -19.28
C HIS A 13 -7.27 -8.88 -20.12
N ARG A 14 -6.66 -7.91 -19.44
CA ARG A 14 -5.68 -7.01 -20.06
C ARG A 14 -4.45 -7.83 -20.46
N ARG A 15 -4.16 -7.96 -21.75
CA ARG A 15 -2.88 -8.53 -22.23
C ARG A 15 -1.74 -7.66 -21.71
N ILE A 16 -0.72 -8.29 -21.13
CA ILE A 16 0.55 -7.62 -20.86
C ILE A 16 1.23 -7.44 -22.22
N MET A 17 1.24 -6.21 -22.73
CA MET A 17 1.98 -5.89 -23.95
C MET A 17 3.48 -6.10 -23.72
N PRO A 18 4.23 -6.61 -24.72
CA PRO A 18 5.68 -6.67 -24.66
C PRO A 18 6.26 -5.30 -24.30
N PHE A 19 7.28 -5.29 -23.45
CA PHE A 19 8.04 -4.08 -23.18
C PHE A 19 8.85 -3.74 -24.44
N GLU A 20 8.50 -2.65 -25.11
CA GLU A 20 9.32 -2.06 -26.16
C GLU A 20 10.26 -1.02 -25.52
N PRO A 21 11.60 -1.22 -25.58
CA PRO A 21 12.57 -0.31 -25.00
C PRO A 21 12.77 0.93 -25.89
N ASP A 22 11.69 1.62 -26.25
CA ASP A 22 11.75 2.75 -27.19
C ASP A 22 11.87 4.12 -26.52
N GLU A 23 12.19 4.16 -25.23
CA GLU A 23 12.62 5.39 -24.57
C GLU A 23 13.88 5.12 -23.77
N ALA A 24 14.92 5.90 -24.05
CA ALA A 24 16.15 6.03 -23.26
C ALA A 24 15.85 6.63 -21.87
N GLY A 25 14.95 6.00 -21.11
CA GLY A 25 14.67 6.35 -19.72
C GLY A 25 15.79 5.83 -18.84
N SER A 26 16.27 6.67 -17.91
CA SER A 26 17.10 6.21 -16.79
C SER A 26 16.44 5.02 -16.09
N ILE A 27 17.23 4.11 -15.54
CA ILE A 27 16.75 2.95 -14.75
C ILE A 27 15.72 3.40 -13.71
N ASP A 28 15.90 4.58 -13.12
CA ASP A 28 14.99 5.11 -12.11
C ASP A 28 13.62 5.51 -12.69
N ALA A 29 13.58 6.03 -13.93
CA ALA A 29 12.33 6.32 -14.62
C ALA A 29 11.55 5.03 -14.93
N LEU A 30 12.26 3.96 -15.32
CA LEU A 30 11.67 2.64 -15.54
C LEU A 30 11.12 2.04 -14.23
N ARG A 31 11.87 2.17 -13.12
CA ARG A 31 11.42 1.72 -11.79
C ARG A 31 10.17 2.47 -11.33
N LEU A 32 10.14 3.79 -11.50
CA LEU A 32 8.98 4.60 -11.15
C LEU A 32 7.74 4.20 -11.96
N LYS A 33 7.88 4.05 -13.28
CA LYS A 33 6.80 3.58 -14.16
C LYS A 33 6.29 2.20 -13.76
N SER A 34 7.19 1.29 -13.37
CA SER A 34 6.83 -0.03 -12.86
C SER A 34 6.07 0.05 -11.53
N ARG A 35 6.55 0.85 -10.56
CA ARG A 35 5.88 1.06 -9.26
C ARG A 35 4.47 1.63 -9.44
N GLN A 36 4.32 2.66 -10.27
CA GLN A 36 3.02 3.29 -10.56
C GLN A 36 2.04 2.28 -11.16
N LYS A 37 2.47 1.54 -12.20
CA LYS A 37 1.66 0.49 -12.81
C LYS A 37 1.28 -0.60 -11.80
N ALA A 38 2.19 -0.98 -10.91
CA ALA A 38 1.92 -1.97 -9.89
C ALA A 38 0.93 -1.42 -8.84
N ALA A 39 1.10 -0.17 -8.38
CA ALA A 39 0.21 0.51 -7.43
C ALA A 39 -1.21 0.65 -7.96
N GLU A 40 -1.39 0.98 -9.24
CA GLU A 40 -2.70 1.01 -9.92
C GLU A 40 -3.42 -0.35 -9.85
N LEU A 41 -2.66 -1.45 -9.89
CA LEU A 41 -3.19 -2.80 -9.77
C LEU A 41 -3.36 -3.23 -8.30
N ASN A 42 -2.72 -2.54 -7.35
CA ASN A 42 -2.57 -3.04 -5.99
C ASN A 42 -3.70 -2.66 -5.03
N GLN A 43 -4.73 -1.96 -5.49
CA GLN A 43 -5.60 -1.23 -4.57
C GLN A 43 -7.09 -1.26 -4.89
N HIS A 44 -7.52 -2.14 -5.79
CA HIS A 44 -8.96 -2.27 -6.10
C HIS A 44 -9.54 -3.66 -5.79
N VAL A 45 -8.77 -4.58 -5.18
CA VAL A 45 -9.21 -5.97 -4.98
C VAL A 45 -9.16 -6.44 -3.51
N LEU A 46 -8.44 -5.75 -2.61
CA LEU A 46 -8.39 -6.13 -1.17
C LEU A 46 -9.45 -5.43 -0.30
N GLY A 47 -10.28 -4.55 -0.89
CA GLY A 47 -11.37 -3.86 -0.20
C GLY A 47 -12.56 -4.77 0.11
N TYR A 48 -13.69 -4.16 0.48
CA TYR A 48 -14.90 -4.86 0.92
C TYR A 48 -15.56 -5.69 -0.19
N GLY A 49 -15.43 -5.25 -1.44
CA GLY A 49 -16.01 -5.90 -2.61
C GLY A 49 -17.49 -5.56 -2.80
N ALA A 50 -17.99 -5.75 -4.02
CA ALA A 50 -19.33 -5.35 -4.42
C ALA A 50 -20.46 -6.00 -3.59
N LEU A 51 -20.23 -7.21 -3.07
CA LEU A 51 -21.21 -7.90 -2.22
C LEU A 51 -21.42 -7.15 -0.90
N ALA A 52 -20.33 -6.85 -0.18
CA ALA A 52 -20.40 -6.14 1.11
C ALA A 52 -20.95 -4.72 0.94
N GLU A 53 -20.55 -4.02 -0.13
CA GLU A 53 -21.06 -2.68 -0.44
C GLU A 53 -22.58 -2.68 -0.69
N ALA A 54 -23.09 -3.69 -1.41
CA ALA A 54 -24.52 -3.84 -1.65
C ALA A 54 -25.30 -4.14 -0.36
N GLU A 55 -24.77 -5.01 0.50
CA GLU A 55 -25.37 -5.33 1.81
C GLU A 55 -25.41 -4.10 2.72
N TRP A 56 -24.34 -3.31 2.78
CA TRP A 56 -24.30 -2.07 3.57
C TRP A 56 -25.28 -1.03 3.06
N HIS A 57 -25.35 -0.84 1.73
CA HIS A 57 -26.32 0.06 1.13
C HIS A 57 -27.76 -0.36 1.46
N ALA A 58 -28.08 -1.65 1.34
CA ALA A 58 -29.40 -2.17 1.70
C ALA A 58 -29.74 -2.01 3.19
N ALA A 59 -28.73 -2.09 4.06
CA ALA A 59 -28.86 -1.88 5.50
C ALA A 59 -28.83 -0.39 5.92
N GLY A 60 -28.62 0.56 5.00
CA GLY A 60 -28.49 1.98 5.32
C GLY A 60 -27.18 2.34 6.05
N ILE A 61 -26.15 1.51 5.92
CA ILE A 61 -24.82 1.72 6.52
C ILE A 61 -23.95 2.50 5.52
N ALA A 62 -23.46 3.66 5.94
CA ALA A 62 -22.55 4.47 5.13
C ALA A 62 -21.17 3.81 4.99
N ALA A 63 -20.55 3.97 3.80
CA ALA A 63 -19.17 3.54 3.58
C ALA A 63 -18.20 4.36 4.45
N PRO A 64 -17.12 3.76 4.97
CA PRO A 64 -16.13 4.48 5.76
C PRO A 64 -15.27 5.40 4.88
N ASP A 65 -14.95 6.58 5.41
CA ASP A 65 -13.92 7.46 4.86
C ASP A 65 -12.54 6.92 5.24
N LEU A 66 -11.93 6.16 4.33
CA LEU A 66 -10.63 5.52 4.56
C LEU A 66 -9.49 6.53 4.76
N PRO A 67 -9.32 7.58 3.94
CA PRO A 67 -8.34 8.64 4.20
C PRO A 67 -8.49 9.26 5.60
N ALA A 68 -9.70 9.64 6.01
CA ALA A 68 -9.94 10.24 7.32
C ALA A 68 -9.62 9.26 8.45
N MET A 69 -9.99 7.98 8.30
CA MET A 69 -9.68 6.93 9.26
C MET A 69 -8.17 6.71 9.43
N ARG A 70 -7.39 6.73 8.34
CA ARG A 70 -5.93 6.57 8.37
C ARG A 70 -5.28 7.73 9.10
N GLN A 71 -5.66 8.95 8.76
CA GLN A 71 -5.14 10.15 9.40
C GLN A 71 -5.46 10.15 10.90
N TYR A 72 -6.70 9.84 11.28
CA TYR A 72 -7.11 9.74 12.67
C TYR A 72 -6.25 8.76 13.48
N ARG A 73 -5.95 7.58 12.93
CA ARG A 73 -5.12 6.57 13.59
C ARG A 73 -3.69 7.06 13.79
N LEU A 74 -3.09 7.69 12.78
CA LEU A 74 -1.75 8.26 12.87
C LEU A 74 -1.68 9.37 13.92
N ASP A 75 -2.64 10.30 13.90
CA ASP A 75 -2.70 11.42 14.85
C ASP A 75 -2.83 10.92 16.29
N ARG A 76 -3.63 9.88 16.50
CA ARG A 76 -3.78 9.23 17.80
C ARG A 76 -2.46 8.60 18.28
N ILE A 77 -1.73 7.91 17.42
CA ILE A 77 -0.42 7.35 17.76
C ILE A 77 0.53 8.47 18.18
N ARG A 78 0.63 9.54 17.38
CA ARG A 78 1.49 10.69 17.69
C ARG A 78 1.09 11.37 18.99
N ALA A 79 -0.20 11.57 19.25
CA ALA A 79 -0.69 12.14 20.50
C ALA A 79 -0.25 11.30 21.71
N GLU A 80 -0.36 9.97 21.61
CA GLU A 80 0.08 9.05 22.65
C GLU A 80 1.61 9.05 22.85
N LEU A 81 2.40 9.21 21.78
CA LEU A 81 3.84 9.36 21.87
C LEU A 81 4.24 10.68 22.54
N LYS A 82 3.62 11.80 22.15
CA LYS A 82 3.82 13.13 22.77
C LYS A 82 3.51 13.08 24.26
N ARG A 83 2.37 12.48 24.64
CA ARG A 83 1.95 12.33 26.03
C ARG A 83 2.97 11.59 26.91
N ARG A 84 3.73 10.66 26.32
CA ARG A 84 4.76 9.88 27.01
C ARG A 84 6.18 10.46 26.89
N GLY A 85 6.35 11.55 26.14
CA GLY A 85 7.67 12.13 25.87
C GLY A 85 8.57 11.24 25.01
N TYR A 86 8.00 10.42 24.13
CA TYR A 86 8.77 9.57 23.21
C TYR A 86 9.01 10.28 21.88
N ALA A 87 10.15 9.98 21.23
CA ALA A 87 10.50 10.55 19.92
C ALA A 87 9.87 9.79 18.73
N GLY A 88 9.43 8.55 18.96
CA GLY A 88 8.78 7.73 17.94
C GLY A 88 8.46 6.33 18.45
N ALA A 89 7.85 5.53 17.58
CA ALA A 89 7.62 4.09 17.79
C ALA A 89 8.16 3.29 16.60
N LEU A 90 8.77 2.14 16.91
CA LEU A 90 9.17 1.16 15.91
C LEU A 90 8.28 -0.08 16.06
N LEU A 91 7.50 -0.38 15.03
CA LEU A 91 6.43 -1.36 15.04
C LEU A 91 6.81 -2.57 14.18
N TYR A 92 6.79 -3.76 14.78
CA TYR A 92 7.04 -5.04 14.09
C TYR A 92 5.79 -5.88 13.91
N ASP A 93 4.86 -5.78 14.86
CA ASP A 93 3.62 -6.53 14.80
C ASP A 93 2.82 -6.10 13.55
N PRO A 94 2.46 -7.03 12.65
CA PRO A 94 1.70 -6.71 11.44
C PRO A 94 0.38 -5.99 11.72
N ILE A 95 -0.25 -6.23 12.88
CA ILE A 95 -1.47 -5.54 13.32
C ILE A 95 -1.17 -4.09 13.69
N ASN A 96 -0.06 -3.83 14.39
CA ASN A 96 0.35 -2.46 14.71
C ASN A 96 0.76 -1.68 13.45
N ILE A 97 1.50 -2.32 12.54
CA ILE A 97 1.84 -1.76 11.24
C ILE A 97 0.55 -1.44 10.46
N ARG A 98 -0.42 -2.35 10.45
CA ARG A 98 -1.73 -2.13 9.81
C ARG A 98 -2.49 -0.99 10.46
N TYR A 99 -2.46 -0.86 11.77
CA TYR A 99 -3.11 0.22 12.47
C TYR A 99 -2.50 1.59 12.11
N ALA A 100 -1.17 1.67 12.05
CA ALA A 100 -0.46 2.91 11.72
C ALA A 100 -0.59 3.32 10.25
N THR A 101 -0.59 2.35 9.32
CA THR A 101 -0.43 2.62 7.87
C THR A 101 -1.60 2.18 7.01
N ASP A 102 -2.50 1.32 7.52
CA ASP A 102 -3.51 0.62 6.73
C ASP A 102 -2.96 -0.17 5.52
N ALA A 103 -1.64 -0.42 5.47
CA ALA A 103 -0.98 -1.16 4.41
C ALA A 103 -0.81 -2.64 4.79
N THR A 104 -1.13 -3.55 3.87
CA THR A 104 -1.00 -5.01 4.07
C THR A 104 0.05 -5.59 3.14
N ASN A 105 0.92 -6.44 3.67
CA ASN A 105 1.83 -7.27 2.89
C ASN A 105 2.00 -8.61 3.61
N MET A 106 1.55 -9.71 2.99
CA MET A 106 1.69 -11.08 3.49
C MET A 106 1.44 -11.22 5.01
N GLN A 107 0.33 -10.69 5.54
CA GLN A 107 0.17 -10.48 7.00
C GLN A 107 0.42 -11.73 7.86
N LEU A 108 -0.06 -12.90 7.44
CA LEU A 108 0.16 -14.16 8.16
C LEU A 108 1.62 -14.61 8.13
N TRP A 109 2.32 -14.31 7.04
CA TRP A 109 3.74 -14.60 6.91
C TRP A 109 4.54 -13.62 7.79
N VAL A 110 4.22 -12.32 7.78
CA VAL A 110 4.94 -11.29 8.55
C VAL A 110 4.75 -11.50 10.05
N ALA A 111 3.60 -12.05 10.47
CA ALA A 111 3.31 -12.37 11.86
C ALA A 111 4.34 -13.30 12.53
N ARG A 112 5.03 -14.14 11.74
CA ARG A 112 6.05 -15.08 12.23
C ARG A 112 7.43 -14.89 11.60
N ASN A 113 7.57 -14.00 10.63
CA ASN A 113 8.85 -13.67 9.99
C ASN A 113 9.00 -12.14 10.01
N PRO A 114 9.81 -11.57 10.93
CA PRO A 114 9.86 -10.14 11.19
C PRO A 114 10.67 -9.38 10.12
N THR A 115 10.15 -9.36 8.89
CA THR A 115 10.80 -8.70 7.74
C THR A 115 10.00 -7.54 7.20
N ARG A 116 9.16 -6.96 8.05
CA ARG A 116 8.46 -5.71 7.80
C ARG A 116 8.39 -4.96 9.10
N HIS A 117 8.68 -3.66 9.07
CA HIS A 117 8.57 -2.81 10.24
C HIS A 117 8.24 -1.38 9.85
N CYS A 118 7.63 -0.64 10.79
CA CYS A 118 7.23 0.74 10.55
C CYS A 118 7.79 1.61 11.67
N PHE A 119 8.51 2.66 11.30
CA PHE A 119 8.87 3.73 12.21
C PHE A 119 7.86 4.86 12.09
N VAL A 120 7.29 5.29 13.23
CA VAL A 120 6.41 6.45 13.32
C VAL A 120 7.10 7.48 14.21
N ALA A 121 7.57 8.57 13.62
CA ALA A 121 8.08 9.69 14.40
C ALA A 121 6.93 10.43 15.10
N THR A 122 7.20 10.90 16.32
CA THR A 122 6.26 11.73 17.08
C THR A 122 5.94 13.04 16.36
N GLU A 123 6.97 13.65 15.78
CA GLU A 123 6.92 14.75 14.83
C GLU A 123 7.85 14.36 13.68
N GLY A 124 7.35 14.35 12.44
CA GLY A 124 8.14 13.93 11.28
C GLY A 124 7.61 12.64 10.63
N PRO A 125 8.46 11.88 9.92
CA PRO A 125 7.99 10.92 8.94
C PRO A 125 7.45 9.62 9.55
N VAL A 126 6.56 8.98 8.79
CA VAL A 126 6.24 7.57 8.87
C VAL A 126 7.08 6.86 7.80
N VAL A 127 8.01 6.01 8.25
CA VAL A 127 8.89 5.23 7.38
C VAL A 127 8.50 3.77 7.46
N LEU A 128 8.05 3.21 6.33
CA LEU A 128 7.74 1.79 6.21
C LEU A 128 8.93 1.05 5.62
N PHE A 129 9.42 0.04 6.32
CA PHE A 129 10.44 -0.86 5.84
C PHE A 129 9.74 -2.12 5.31
N ASP A 130 9.74 -2.29 4.00
CA ASP A 130 8.98 -3.35 3.31
C ASP A 130 9.89 -4.28 2.49
N TYR A 131 9.30 -5.37 2.01
CA TYR A 131 9.99 -6.34 1.18
C TYR A 131 10.53 -5.71 -0.10
N PHE A 132 11.61 -6.26 -0.63
CA PHE A 132 12.16 -5.80 -1.90
C PHE A 132 11.11 -5.92 -3.02
N SER A 133 10.96 -4.88 -3.84
CA SER A 133 9.95 -4.78 -4.91
C SER A 133 8.49 -4.73 -4.44
N CYS A 134 8.25 -4.50 -3.14
CA CYS A 134 6.91 -4.37 -2.56
C CYS A 134 6.54 -2.92 -2.18
N GLU A 135 7.31 -1.93 -2.64
CA GLU A 135 7.17 -0.53 -2.21
C GLU A 135 5.78 0.05 -2.55
N HIS A 136 5.22 -0.40 -3.66
CA HIS A 136 3.89 -0.04 -4.18
C HIS A 136 2.70 -0.49 -3.30
N LEU A 137 2.90 -1.39 -2.33
CA LEU A 137 1.81 -1.91 -1.46
C LEU A 137 1.27 -0.90 -0.44
N SER A 138 1.93 0.24 -0.29
CA SER A 138 1.53 1.29 0.67
C SER A 138 1.14 2.61 0.03
N ASP A 139 1.23 2.72 -1.30
CA ASP A 139 1.08 3.99 -2.04
C ASP A 139 -0.33 4.61 -1.90
N HIS A 140 -1.33 3.82 -1.52
CA HIS A 140 -2.69 4.30 -1.24
C HIS A 140 -2.91 4.89 0.13
N SER A 141 -1.99 4.62 1.05
CA SER A 141 -2.16 4.90 2.46
C SER A 141 -2.33 6.40 2.68
N GLY A 142 -1.55 7.21 1.96
CA GLY A 142 -1.48 8.65 2.13
C GLY A 142 -0.82 9.10 3.43
N VAL A 143 -0.50 8.17 4.35
CA VAL A 143 0.14 8.46 5.65
C VAL A 143 1.55 7.85 5.79
N VAL A 144 2.07 7.20 4.74
CA VAL A 144 3.44 6.69 4.68
C VAL A 144 4.28 7.67 3.84
N ASP A 145 5.28 8.28 4.46
CA ASP A 145 6.13 9.29 3.82
C ASP A 145 7.27 8.65 3.02
N GLU A 146 7.83 7.56 3.55
CA GLU A 146 8.97 6.88 2.95
C GLU A 146 8.79 5.36 2.99
N VAL A 147 9.25 4.69 1.92
CA VAL A 147 9.35 3.23 1.88
C VAL A 147 10.80 2.83 1.66
N ARG A 148 11.35 2.00 2.55
CA ARG A 148 12.74 1.56 2.53
C ARG A 148 12.82 0.03 2.49
N PRO A 149 13.91 -0.57 1.99
CA PRO A 149 14.09 -2.02 2.08
C PRO A 149 14.18 -2.49 3.53
N ALA A 150 13.40 -3.52 3.87
CA ALA A 150 13.46 -4.15 5.18
C ALA A 150 14.69 -5.06 5.31
N VAL A 151 15.32 -5.00 6.48
CA VAL A 151 16.29 -6.00 6.94
C VAL A 151 15.62 -6.79 8.07
N SER A 152 15.62 -8.12 7.95
CA SER A 152 15.11 -8.98 9.02
C SER A 152 15.95 -8.83 10.27
N TRP A 153 15.30 -8.80 11.43
CA TRP A 153 15.98 -8.76 12.72
C TRP A 153 16.29 -10.16 13.28
N THR A 154 15.78 -11.21 12.63
CA THR A 154 16.15 -12.59 12.93
C THR A 154 17.30 -13.04 12.05
N TYR A 155 18.31 -13.63 12.67
CA TYR A 155 19.53 -14.11 11.99
C TYR A 155 19.27 -15.21 10.94
N LEU A 156 18.24 -16.04 11.14
CA LEU A 156 17.86 -17.13 10.24
C LEU A 156 16.63 -16.76 9.40
N TYR A 157 16.77 -15.75 8.55
CA TYR A 157 15.76 -15.34 7.58
C TYR A 157 16.14 -15.75 6.15
#